data_AF-A0A401U7M2-F1
#
_entry.id   AF-A0A401U7M2-F1
#
_cell.length_a   1.000
_cell.length_b   1.000
_cell.length_c   1.000
_cell.angle_alpha   90.00
_cell.angle_beta   90.00
_cell.angle_gamma   90.00
#
_symmetry.space_group_name_H-M   'P 1'
#
loop_
_entity.id
_entity.type
_entity.pdbx_description
1 polymer ?
#
loop_
_entity_poly.entity_id
_entity_poly.type
_entity_poly.pdbx_seq_one_letter_code
_entity_poly.pdbx_strand_id
1 'polypeptide(L)' 'MQFEKISKRLEFLDELIQKEATGSPVELAKRLGVSRRMVFNYLEYLVSEKAVTIIYCKRKKTYLYQNVPESPNP' A
#
# COMPACT_ATOMS: atom_id res chain seq x y z
N MET A 1 5.40 16.16 -18.14
CA MET A 1 5.06 16.12 -16.70
C MET A 1 4.83 14.67 -16.31
N GLN A 2 5.76 14.04 -15.58
CA GLN A 2 5.70 12.61 -15.21
C GLN A 2 5.31 12.39 -13.73
N PHE A 3 5.35 13.44 -12.90
CA PHE A 3 5.14 13.36 -11.45
C PHE A 3 3.68 13.17 -11.04
N GLU A 4 2.73 13.82 -11.73
CA GLU A 4 1.29 13.78 -11.38
C GLU A 4 0.65 12.39 -11.52
N LYS A 5 1.23 11.51 -12.36
CA LYS A 5 0.74 10.13 -12.49
C LYS A 5 1.13 9.27 -11.30
N ILE A 6 2.26 9.57 -10.66
CA ILE A 6 2.76 8.79 -9.52
C ILE A 6 1.98 9.17 -8.26
N SER A 7 1.75 10.47 -8.02
CA SER A 7 0.96 10.93 -6.87
C SER A 7 -0.45 10.33 -6.87
N LYS A 8 -1.18 10.43 -7.99
CA LYS A 8 -2.54 9.86 -8.10
C LYS A 8 -2.60 8.35 -7.84
N ARG A 9 -1.56 7.62 -8.25
CA ARG A 9 -1.47 6.17 -8.00
C ARG A 9 -1.22 5.86 -6.53
N LEU A 10 -0.41 6.66 -5.86
CA LEU A 10 -0.14 6.52 -4.42
C LEU A 10 -1.39 6.86 -3.60
N GLU A 11 -2.08 7.95 -3.92
CA GLU A 11 -3.36 8.32 -3.29
C GLU A 11 -4.40 7.21 -3.47
N PHE A 12 -4.54 6.69 -4.70
CA PHE A 12 -5.47 5.59 -4.97
C PHE A 12 -5.07 4.30 -4.24
N LEU A 13 -3.77 3.98 -4.17
CA LEU A 13 -3.28 2.83 -3.41
C LEU A 13 -3.62 2.96 -1.92
N ASP A 14 -3.39 4.14 -1.34
CA ASP A 14 -3.70 4.44 0.06
C ASP A 14 -5.19 4.25 0.36
N GLU A 15 -6.08 4.82 -0.47
CA GLU A 15 -7.52 4.62 -0.35
C GLU A 15 -7.92 3.14 -0.44
N LEU A 16 -7.30 2.38 -1.35
CA LEU A 16 -7.59 0.95 -1.49
C LEU A 16 -7.17 0.16 -0.25
N ILE A 17 -6.05 0.49 0.38
CA ILE A 17 -5.59 -0.17 1.61
C ILE A 17 -6.53 0.19 2.76
N GLN A 18 -6.92 1.46 2.90
CA GLN A 18 -7.89 1.89 3.92
C GLN A 18 -9.25 1.20 3.76
N LYS A 19 -9.72 1.01 2.52
CA LYS A 19 -10.98 0.31 2.22
C LYS A 19 -10.84 -1.22 2.24
N GLU A 20 -9.66 -1.75 2.56
CA GLU A 20 -9.34 -3.18 2.46
C GLU A 20 -9.67 -3.78 1.07
N ALA A 21 -9.60 -2.99 -0.01
CA ALA A 21 -10.09 -3.33 -1.36
C ALA A 21 -8.96 -3.53 -2.41
N THR A 22 -7.72 -3.73 -1.95
CA THR A 22 -6.54 -3.87 -2.83
C THR A 22 -6.52 -5.13 -3.68
N GLY A 23 -7.14 -6.23 -3.21
CA GLY A 23 -7.06 -7.52 -3.87
C GLY A 23 -5.68 -8.18 -3.72
N SER A 24 -5.39 -9.17 -4.57
CA SER A 24 -4.06 -9.76 -4.63
C SER A 24 -3.01 -8.79 -5.19
N PRO A 25 -1.71 -8.99 -4.92
CA PRO A 25 -0.64 -8.15 -5.47
C PRO A 25 -0.66 -8.09 -7.01
N VAL A 26 -1.13 -9.16 -7.66
CA VAL A 26 -1.27 -9.24 -9.11
C VAL A 26 -2.42 -8.37 -9.60
N GLU A 27 -3.57 -8.40 -8.92
CA GLU A 27 -4.74 -7.58 -9.26
C GLU A 27 -4.45 -6.10 -9.01
N LEU A 28 -3.80 -5.78 -7.89
CA LEU A 28 -3.41 -4.41 -7.57
C LEU A 28 -2.46 -3.82 -8.63
N ALA A 29 -1.48 -4.62 -9.09
CA ALA A 29 -0.57 -4.23 -10.17
C ALA A 29 -1.33 -3.91 -11.47
N LYS A 30 -2.28 -4.77 -11.85
CA LYS A 30 -3.14 -4.56 -13.02
C LYS A 30 -4.01 -3.31 -12.88
N ARG A 31 -4.62 -3.07 -11.71
CA ARG A 31 -5.45 -1.89 -11.42
C ARG A 31 -4.66 -0.59 -11.50
N LEU A 32 -3.43 -0.59 -10.99
CA LEU A 32 -2.55 0.58 -11.02
C LEU A 32 -1.85 0.76 -12.38
N GLY A 33 -1.92 -0.25 -13.26
CA GLY A 33 -1.22 -0.26 -14.55
C GLY A 33 0.30 -0.27 -14.40
N VAL A 34 0.81 -0.97 -13.39
CA VAL A 34 2.25 -1.08 -13.08
C VAL A 34 2.67 -2.53 -12.90
N SER A 35 3.98 -2.78 -12.82
CA SER A 35 4.49 -4.12 -12.51
C SER A 35 4.29 -4.45 -11.03
N ARG A 36 4.25 -5.75 -10.70
CA ARG A 36 4.22 -6.22 -9.29
C ARG A 36 5.35 -5.62 -8.45
N ARG A 37 6.55 -5.48 -9.02
CA ARG A 37 7.69 -4.88 -8.33
C ARG A 37 7.44 -3.43 -7.98
N MET A 38 6.81 -2.66 -8.87
CA MET A 38 6.46 -1.27 -8.58
C MET A 38 5.41 -1.15 -7.46
N VAL A 39 4.47 -2.11 -7.37
CA VAL A 39 3.51 -2.15 -6.25
C VAL A 39 4.26 -2.28 -4.92
N PHE A 40 5.23 -3.19 -4.82
CA PHE A 40 6.02 -3.31 -3.59
C PHE A 40 6.79 -2.02 -3.26
N ASN A 41 7.40 -1.38 -4.26
CA ASN A 41 8.06 -0.08 -4.07
C ASN A 41 7.08 0.99 -3.55
N TYR A 42 5.84 1.02 -4.05
CA TYR A 42 4.81 1.96 -3.58
C TYR A 42 4.36 1.66 -2.16
N LEU A 43 4.25 0.39 -1.79
CA LEU A 43 3.94 -0.01 -0.41
C LEU A 43 5.06 0.39 0.55
N GLU A 44 6.32 0.13 0.20
CA GLU A 44 7.48 0.54 1.00
C GLU A 44 7.55 2.07 1.15
N TYR A 45 7.25 2.79 0.08
CA TYR A 45 7.15 4.25 0.12
C TYR A 45 6.06 4.72 1.10
N LEU A 46 4.84 4.15 1.04
CA LEU A 46 3.76 4.48 1.98
C LEU A 46 4.10 4.15 3.44
N VAL A 47 4.75 3.00 3.66
CA VAL A 47 5.27 2.60 4.99
C VAL A 47 6.23 3.66 5.54
N SER A 48 7.18 4.12 4.72
CA SER A 48 8.15 5.13 5.10
C SER A 48 7.53 6.52 5.29
N GLU A 49 6.57 6.90 4.45
CA GLU A 49 5.92 8.22 4.51
C GLU A 49 5.01 8.36 5.72
N LYS A 50 4.25 7.31 6.04
CA LYS A 50 3.23 7.32 7.11
C LYS A 50 3.70 6.72 8.43
N ALA A 51 4.92 6.17 8.47
CA ALA A 51 5.44 5.42 9.62
C ALA A 51 4.51 4.28 10.09
N VAL A 52 3.87 3.60 9.13
CA VAL A 52 2.94 2.48 9.37
C VAL A 52 3.50 1.18 8.83
N THR A 53 3.06 0.03 9.34
CA THR A 53 3.35 -1.27 8.70
C THR A 53 2.21 -1.65 7.77
N ILE A 54 2.51 -2.18 6.59
CA ILE A 54 1.50 -2.75 5.68
C ILE A 54 1.71 -4.26 5.63
N ILE A 55 0.67 -5.02 5.98
CA ILE A 55 0.68 -6.49 5.92
C ILE A 55 -0.31 -7.01 4.89
N TYR A 56 0.04 -8.08 4.17
CA TYR A 56 -0.88 -8.76 3.27
C TYR A 56 -1.68 -9.84 4.00
N CYS A 57 -3.00 -9.64 4.11
CA CYS A 57 -3.91 -10.63 4.66
C CYS A 57 -4.36 -11.61 3.56
N LYS A 58 -3.79 -12.82 3.55
CA LYS A 58 -4.15 -13.89 2.60
C LYS A 58 -5.63 -14.30 2.68
N ARG A 59 -6.24 -14.25 3.89
CA ARG A 59 -7.64 -14.61 4.12
C ARG A 59 -8.60 -13.63 3.45
N LYS A 60 -8.37 -12.33 3.65
CA LYS A 60 -9.15 -11.23 3.05
C LYS A 60 -8.69 -10.88 1.62
N LYS A 61 -7.56 -11.45 1.17
CA LYS A 61 -6.87 -11.12 -0.08
C LYS A 61 -6.67 -9.61 -0.23
N THR A 62 -6.14 -8.96 0.80
CA THR A 62 -5.99 -7.50 0.80
C THR A 62 -4.86 -7.06 1.73
N TYR A 63 -4.28 -5.89 1.45
CA TYR A 63 -3.34 -5.21 2.33
C TYR A 63 -4.06 -4.46 3.43
N LEU A 64 -3.46 -4.45 4.62
CA LEU A 64 -3.97 -3.81 5.82
C LEU A 64 -2.91 -2.92 6.43
N TYR A 65 -3.31 -1.75 6.91
CA TYR A 65 -2.48 -0.95 7.80
C TYR A 65 -2.45 -1.59 9.19
N GLN A 66 -1.24 -1.80 9.68
CA GLN A 66 -0.94 -2.21 11.03
C GLN A 66 -0.20 -1.05 11.68
N ASN A 67 -0.79 -0.47 12.73
CA ASN A 67 -0.08 0.49 13.55
C ASN A 67 1.17 -0.20 14.09
N VAL A 68 2.32 0.42 13.86
CA VAL A 68 3.51 0.04 14.61
C VAL A 68 3.18 0.33 16.06
N PRO A 69 3.22 -0.64 16.99
CA PRO A 69 3.05 -0.33 18.38
C PRO A 69 4.18 0.64 18.74
N GLU A 70 3.83 1.90 18.95
CA GLU A 70 4.62 2.83 19.73
C GLU A 70 4.97 2.08 21.01
N SER A 71 6.25 1.73 21.17
CA SER A 71 6.68 1.06 22.40
C SER A 71 6.22 1.90 23.57
N PRO A 72 5.42 1.36 24.51
CA PRO A 72 5.20 2.06 25.75
C PRO A 72 6.57 2.15 26.42
N ASN A 73 7.07 3.37 26.54
CA ASN A 73 8.35 3.66 27.17
C ASN A 73 8.38 3.01 28.58
N PRO A 74 9.44 2.27 28.94
CA PRO A 74 9.62 1.73 30.29
C PRO A 74 9.76 2.81 31.36
#